data_AF-A0A7C6KDI3-F1
#
_entry.id   AF-A0A7C6KDI3-F1
#
_cell.length_a   1.000
_cell.length_b   1.000
_cell.length_c   1.000
_cell.angle_alpha   90.00
_cell.angle_beta   90.00
_cell.angle_gamma   90.00
#
_symmetry.space_group_name_H-M   'P 1'
#
loop_
_entity.id
_entity.type
_entity.pdbx_description
1 polymer ?
#
loop_
_entity_poly.entity_id
_entity_poly.type
_entity_poly.pdbx_seq_one_letter_code
_entity_poly.pdbx_strand_id
1 'polypeptide(L)' 'MIDVLVRGEGLNLDKTYTVATNDFIAAGGDGYTMFTSAKVLVETGDMLRDAVANYVASQGTTAPEVEGRIIVVE' A
#
# COMPACT_ATOMS: atom_id res chain seq x y z
N MET A 1 -1.09 -22.31 3.97
CA MET A 1 -0.47 -21.40 4.95
C MET A 1 -0.39 -20.04 4.28
N ILE A 2 -0.69 -18.93 4.97
CA ILE A 2 -0.55 -17.58 4.40
C ILE A 2 0.66 -16.94 5.06
N ASP A 3 1.70 -16.69 4.27
CA ASP A 3 2.87 -15.95 4.71
C ASP A 3 2.78 -14.51 4.23
N VAL A 4 2.90 -13.57 5.17
CA VAL A 4 2.96 -12.14 4.86
C VAL A 4 4.38 -11.67 5.08
N LEU A 5 5.01 -11.19 4.01
CA LEU A 5 6.39 -10.72 4.03
C LEU A 5 6.45 -9.20 3.83
N VAL A 6 7.30 -8.53 4.60
CA VAL A 6 7.66 -7.13 4.40
C VAL A 6 9.14 -7.09 4.08
N ARG A 7 9.50 -6.72 2.83
CA ARG A 7 10.89 -6.72 2.32
C ARG A 7 11.60 -8.08 2.46
N GLY A 8 10.86 -9.18 2.26
CA GLY A 8 11.37 -10.55 2.35
C GLY A 8 11.44 -11.13 3.76
N GLU A 9 11.20 -10.32 4.80
CA GLU A 9 11.12 -10.77 6.18
C GLU A 9 9.67 -11.05 6.58
N GLY A 10 9.45 -12.06 7.41
CA GLY A 10 8.12 -12.33 7.96
C GLY A 10 7.54 -11.13 8.72
N LEU A 11 6.23 -10.91 8.59
CA LEU A 11 5.54 -9.85 9.32
C LEU A 11 5.73 -10.03 10.83
N ASN A 12 6.30 -9.02 11.48
CA ASN A 12 6.44 -8.99 12.93
C ASN A 12 5.24 -8.28 13.54
N LEU A 13 4.40 -9.03 14.28
CA LEU A 13 3.16 -8.51 14.85
C LEU A 13 3.37 -7.46 15.97
N ASP A 14 4.55 -7.42 16.57
CA ASP A 14 4.88 -6.47 17.65
C ASP A 14 5.56 -5.19 17.11
N LYS A 15 5.73 -5.08 15.78
CA LYS A 15 6.40 -3.96 15.13
C LYS A 15 5.40 -3.00 14.49
N THR A 16 5.63 -1.70 14.65
CA THR A 16 4.89 -0.67 13.90
C THR A 16 5.44 -0.53 12.49
N TYR A 17 4.54 -0.55 11.50
CA TYR A 17 4.84 -0.31 10.10
C TYR A 17 4.19 0.98 9.61
N THR A 18 4.90 1.69 8.73
CA THR A 18 4.34 2.81 7.99
C THR A 18 3.78 2.31 6.68
N VAL A 19 2.55 2.72 6.36
CA VAL A 19 1.87 2.40 5.11
C VAL A 19 1.43 3.69 4.41
N ALA A 20 1.37 3.65 3.09
CA ALA A 20 0.70 4.67 2.28
C ALA A 20 -0.64 4.11 1.79
N THR A 21 -1.70 4.90 1.90
CA THR A 21 -3.04 4.53 1.43
C THR A 21 -3.81 5.79 1.01
N ASN A 22 -4.96 5.62 0.36
CA ASN A 22 -5.87 6.73 0.03
C ASN A 22 -6.75 7.11 1.22
N ASP A 23 -7.38 8.28 1.14
CA ASP A 23 -8.25 8.86 2.16
C ASP A 23 -9.49 8.00 2.46
N PHE A 24 -10.11 7.39 1.45
CA PHE A 24 -11.26 6.49 1.63
C PHE A 24 -10.93 5.31 2.55
N ILE A 25 -9.81 4.62 2.31
CA ILE A 25 -9.37 3.49 3.15
C ILE A 25 -8.88 3.98 4.52
N ALA A 26 -8.16 5.11 4.58
CA ALA A 26 -7.72 5.71 5.85
C ALA A 26 -8.91 6.06 6.76
N ALA A 27 -10.04 6.50 6.18
CA ALA A 27 -11.28 6.80 6.87
C ALA A 27 -12.11 5.55 7.24
N GLY A 28 -11.66 4.34 6.89
CA GLY A 28 -12.34 3.08 7.21
C GLY A 28 -13.35 2.62 6.15
N GLY A 29 -13.27 3.14 4.93
CA GLY A 29 -14.03 2.65 3.78
C GLY A 29 -13.91 1.14 3.59
N ASP A 30 -14.92 0.51 3.02
CA ASP A 30 -15.02 -0.96 2.84
C ASP A 30 -14.77 -1.81 4.10
N GLY A 31 -14.96 -1.22 5.29
CA GLY A 31 -14.79 -1.91 6.56
C GLY A 31 -13.35 -1.96 7.08
N TYR A 32 -12.42 -1.19 6.48
CA TYR A 32 -11.04 -1.05 6.94
C TYR A 32 -10.92 -0.15 8.19
N THR A 33 -11.77 -0.39 9.19
CA THR A 33 -11.90 0.43 10.41
C THR A 33 -10.64 0.47 11.26
N MET A 34 -9.73 -0.50 11.10
CA MET A 34 -8.45 -0.53 11.81
C MET A 34 -7.54 0.68 11.52
N PHE A 35 -7.72 1.35 10.38
CA PHE A 35 -6.93 2.55 10.04
C PHE A 35 -7.44 3.83 10.72
N THR A 36 -8.69 3.84 11.21
CA THR A 36 -9.28 5.05 11.83
C THR A 36 -8.57 5.48 13.12
N SER A 37 -7.87 4.55 13.79
CA SER A 37 -7.06 4.81 14.97
C SER A 37 -5.56 4.99 14.68
N ALA A 38 -5.13 4.89 13.42
CA ALA A 38 -3.72 5.01 13.06
C ALA A 38 -3.23 6.46 13.16
N LYS A 39 -1.96 6.64 13.54
CA LYS A 39 -1.32 7.96 13.50
C LYS A 39 -1.09 8.39 12.05
N VAL A 40 -1.72 9.48 11.64
CA VAL A 40 -1.44 10.13 10.35
C VAL A 40 -0.07 10.79 10.41
N LEU A 41 0.86 10.35 9.55
CA LEU A 41 2.20 10.92 9.46
C LEU A 41 2.27 12.06 8.43
N VAL A 42 1.57 11.91 7.31
CA VAL A 42 1.50 12.87 6.19
C VAL A 42 0.14 12.74 5.51
N GLU A 43 -0.51 13.87 5.25
CA GLU A 43 -1.62 13.97 4.31
C GLU A 43 -1.13 14.71 3.07
N THR A 44 -1.10 14.03 1.93
CA THR A 44 -0.53 14.62 0.70
C THR A 44 -1.46 15.65 0.08
N GLY A 45 -2.78 15.48 0.23
CA GLY A 45 -3.80 16.26 -0.48
C GLY A 45 -3.90 15.94 -1.98
N ASP A 46 -3.04 15.04 -2.48
CA ASP A 46 -3.02 14.63 -3.88
C ASP A 46 -4.18 13.70 -4.18
N MET A 47 -4.81 13.90 -5.33
CA MET A 47 -5.77 12.95 -5.85
C MET A 47 -5.05 11.67 -6.26
N LEU A 48 -5.59 10.51 -5.86
CA LEU A 48 -5.00 9.21 -6.22
C LEU A 48 -4.78 9.06 -7.73
N ARG A 49 -5.72 9.57 -8.55
CA ARG A 49 -5.60 9.58 -10.02
C ARG A 49 -4.36 10.35 -10.49
N ASP A 50 -4.07 11.49 -9.86
CA ASP A 50 -3.00 12.39 -10.27
C ASP A 50 -1.65 11.80 -9.81
N ALA A 51 -1.59 11.18 -8.63
CA ALA A 51 -0.43 10.42 -8.17
C ALA A 51 -0.04 9.30 -9.15
N VAL A 52 -1.02 8.51 -9.62
CA VAL A 52 -0.79 7.45 -10.60
C VAL A 52 -0.38 8.03 -11.96
N ALA A 53 -1.09 9.05 -12.47
CA ALA A 53 -0.78 9.67 -13.74
C ALA A 53 0.64 10.28 -13.76
N ASN A 54 1.01 10.99 -12.70
CA ASN A 54 2.33 11.58 -12.54
C ASN A 54 3.43 10.51 -12.49
N TYR A 55 3.20 9.41 -11.76
CA TYR A 55 4.14 8.30 -11.73
C TYR A 55 4.35 7.72 -13.13
N VAL A 56 3.27 7.38 -13.84
CA VAL A 56 3.36 6.82 -15.20
C VAL A 56 4.07 7.79 -16.15
N ALA A 57 3.72 9.08 -16.13
CA ALA A 57 4.37 10.10 -16.94
C ALA A 57 5.88 10.22 -16.63
N SER A 58 6.28 10.07 -15.35
CA SER A 58 7.68 10.12 -14.93
C SER A 58 8.53 8.95 -15.42
N GLN A 59 7.91 7.79 -15.72
CA GLN A 59 8.61 6.61 -16.22
C GLN A 59 8.90 6.69 -17.73
N GLY A 60 8.20 7.55 -18.48
CA GLY A 60 8.31 7.64 -19.93
C GLY A 60 7.70 6.43 -20.65
N THR A 61 8.45 5.32 -20.76
CA THR A 61 7.95 4.06 -21.30
C THR A 61 7.65 3.09 -20.16
N THR A 62 6.42 2.59 -20.10
CA THR A 62 6.00 1.61 -19.09
C THR A 62 6.14 0.19 -19.61
N ALA A 63 6.90 -0.64 -18.90
CA ALA A 63 7.01 -2.09 -19.12
C ALA A 63 6.96 -2.82 -17.76
N PRO A 64 5.78 -2.89 -17.11
CA PRO A 64 5.67 -3.51 -15.79
C PRO A 64 5.87 -5.02 -15.88
N GLU A 65 6.52 -5.58 -14.87
CA GLU A 65 6.72 -7.03 -14.71
C GLU A 65 5.95 -7.55 -13.50
N VAL A 66 5.73 -8.86 -13.45
CA VAL A 66 5.13 -9.51 -12.28
C VAL A 66 6.17 -9.57 -11.17
N GLU A 67 5.94 -8.78 -10.12
CA GLU A 67 6.86 -8.66 -8.97
C GLU A 67 6.73 -9.77 -7.91
N GLY A 68 5.85 -10.76 -8.12
CA GLY A 68 5.68 -11.87 -7.16
C GLY A 68 5.06 -11.47 -5.82
N ARG A 69 4.27 -10.38 -5.78
CA ARG A 69 3.68 -9.84 -4.54
C ARG A 69 2.57 -10.70 -3.92
N ILE A 70 1.78 -11.40 -4.74
CA ILE A 70 0.72 -12.32 -4.30
C ILE A 70 0.94 -13.63 -5.05
N ILE A 71 1.36 -14.66 -4.33
CA ILE A 71 1.65 -15.99 -4.89
C ILE A 71 0.75 -17.02 -4.24
N VAL A 72 0.20 -17.91 -5.06
CA VAL A 72 -0.50 -19.11 -4.58
C VAL A 72 0.53 -20.24 -4.62
N VAL A 73 0.81 -20.81 -3.45
CA VAL A 73 1.65 -22.00 -3.30
C VAL A 73 0.74 -23.21 -3.11
N GLU A 74 0.99 -24.27 -3.89
CA GLU A 74 0.32 -25.58 -3.73
C GLU A 74 0.91 -26.39 -2.59
#